data_AF-A0AAN8LLG0-F1
#
_entry.id   AF-A0AAN8LLG0-F1
#
_cell.length_a   1.000
_cell.length_b   1.000
_cell.length_c   1.000
_cell.angle_alpha   90.00
_cell.angle_beta   90.00
_cell.angle_gamma   90.00
#
_symmetry.space_group_name_H-M   'P 1'
#
loop_
_entity.id
_entity.type
_entity.pdbx_description
1 polymer ?
#
loop_
_entity_poly.entity_id
_entity_poly.type
_entity_poly.pdbx_seq_one_letter_code
_entity_poly.pdbx_strand_id
1 'polypeptide(L)'
;GNISSVYTGGFGNISSLYTGEFGNISSVYTGGFGNISSVYTGGFGNISSVYTGGFVTSALCIQEGFVTSALCIQEGLVTSALCRQEG
;
A
#
# COMPACT_ATOMS: atom_id res chain seq x y z
N GLY A 1 -12.18 4.39 -9.81
CA GLY A 1 -11.05 4.73 -10.70
C GLY A 1 -9.84 3.87 -10.38
N ASN A 2 -8.92 3.67 -11.32
CA ASN A 2 -7.70 2.91 -11.09
C ASN A 2 -6.51 3.85 -10.91
N ILE A 3 -5.66 3.58 -9.92
CA ILE A 3 -4.46 4.36 -9.64
C ILE A 3 -3.26 3.43 -9.73
N SER A 4 -2.23 3.87 -10.46
CA SER A 4 -0.95 3.18 -10.55
C SER A 4 0.16 4.16 -10.18
N SER A 5 1.09 3.74 -9.33
CA SER A 5 2.21 4.56 -8.90
C SER A 5 3.49 3.73 -8.84
N VAL A 6 4.60 4.33 -9.28
CA VAL A 6 5.93 3.69 -9.25
C VAL A 6 6.88 4.62 -8.52
N TYR A 7 7.54 4.10 -7.50
CA TYR A 7 8.50 4.84 -6.69
C TYR A 7 9.85 4.14 -6.70
N THR A 8 10.91 4.89 -7.00
CA THR A 8 12.28 4.40 -7.02
C THR A 8 13.16 5.28 -6.14
N GLY A 9 13.88 4.67 -5.19
CA GLY A 9 14.76 5.42 -4.29
C GLY A 9 15.39 4.54 -3.21
N GLY A 10 16.61 4.87 -2.77
CA GLY A 10 17.33 4.05 -1.77
C GLY A 10 16.70 4.08 -0.37
N PHE A 11 16.17 5.24 0.05
CA PHE A 11 15.53 5.47 1.34
C PHE A 11 14.32 6.40 1.16
N GLY A 12 13.16 6.07 1.71
CA GLY A 12 11.99 6.96 1.61
C GLY A 12 10.78 6.56 2.45
N ASN A 13 9.94 7.54 2.78
CA ASN A 13 8.62 7.32 3.36
C ASN A 13 7.56 7.70 2.32
N ILE A 14 6.58 6.84 2.10
CA ILE A 14 5.50 7.10 1.16
C ILE A 14 4.18 7.04 1.91
N SER A 15 3.40 8.11 1.79
CA SER A 15 2.08 8.19 2.38
C SER A 15 1.08 8.42 1.26
N SER A 16 0.06 7.56 1.17
CA SER A 16 -0.97 7.64 0.15
C SER A 16 -2.34 7.60 0.82
N LEU A 17 -3.20 8.55 0.46
CA LEU A 17 -4.60 8.58 0.87
C LEU A 17 -5.46 8.37 -0.36
N TYR A 18 -6.33 7.38 -0.29
CA TYR A 18 -7.25 7.02 -1.36
C TYR A 18 -8.68 7.15 -0.87
N THR A 19 -9.45 7.97 -1.57
CA THR A 19 -10.88 8.20 -1.32
C THR A 19 -11.67 7.85 -2.57
N GLY A 20 -12.61 6.92 -2.48
CA GLY A 20 -13.51 6.63 -3.60
C GLY A 20 -14.35 5.39 -3.41
N GLU A 21 -15.55 5.37 -3.99
CA GLU A 21 -16.50 4.26 -3.82
C GLU A 21 -15.99 2.94 -4.42
N PHE A 22 -15.33 3.00 -5.59
CA PHE A 22 -14.80 1.84 -6.30
C PHE A 22 -13.44 2.13 -6.94
N GLY A 23 -12.45 1.26 -6.74
CA GLY A 23 -11.16 1.42 -7.42
C GLY A 23 -10.11 0.36 -7.16
N ASN A 24 -9.13 0.26 -8.06
CA ASN A 24 -7.95 -0.58 -7.88
C ASN A 24 -6.71 0.31 -7.76
N ILE A 25 -5.87 0.01 -6.78
CA ILE A 25 -4.61 0.70 -6.54
C ILE A 25 -3.49 -0.30 -6.76
N SER A 26 -2.56 0.04 -7.64
CA SER A 26 -1.33 -0.71 -7.85
C SER A 26 -0.14 0.19 -7.53
N SER A 27 0.80 -0.30 -6.74
CA SER A 27 1.99 0.47 -6.39
C SER A 27 3.23 -0.40 -6.45
N VAL A 28 4.27 0.09 -7.13
CA VAL A 28 5.55 -0.60 -7.25
C VAL A 28 6.62 0.26 -6.61
N TYR A 29 7.41 -0.35 -5.75
CA TYR A 29 8.43 0.32 -4.97
C TYR A 29 9.75 -0.42 -5.09
N THR A 30 10.77 0.31 -5.53
CA THR A 30 12.11 -0.23 -5.75
C THR A 30 13.10 0.57 -4.89
N GLY A 31 13.69 -0.06 -3.87
CA GLY A 31 14.48 0.67 -2.89
C GLY A 31 15.03 -0.17 -1.73
N GLY A 32 16.09 0.31 -1.08
CA GLY A 32 16.76 -0.43 0.00
C GLY A 32 15.97 -0.45 1.31
N PHE A 33 15.42 0.70 1.71
CA PHE A 33 14.69 0.85 2.97
C PHE A 33 13.51 1.83 2.82
N GLY A 34 12.31 1.50 3.30
CA GLY A 34 11.21 2.46 3.30
C GLY A 34 10.00 2.13 4.18
N ASN A 35 9.28 3.17 4.62
CA ASN A 35 8.01 3.03 5.33
C ASN A 35 6.87 3.53 4.47
N ILE A 36 5.76 2.80 4.46
CA ILE A 36 4.66 3.05 3.56
C ILE A 36 3.37 3.00 4.34
N SER A 37 2.61 4.09 4.23
CA SER A 37 1.35 4.26 4.93
C SER A 37 0.27 4.56 3.91
N SER A 38 -0.64 3.63 3.72
CA SER A 38 -1.78 3.75 2.83
C SER A 38 -3.06 3.81 3.64
N VAL A 39 -3.88 4.82 3.39
CA VAL A 39 -5.21 4.94 3.97
C VAL A 39 -6.23 4.84 2.85
N TYR A 40 -7.17 3.91 2.97
CA TYR A 40 -8.27 3.71 2.06
C TYR A 40 -9.60 4.04 2.74
N THR A 41 -10.39 4.85 2.06
CA THR A 41 -11.68 5.36 2.52
C THR A 41 -12.67 5.19 1.36
N GLY A 42 -13.58 4.21 1.45
CA GLY A 42 -14.51 3.93 0.36
C GLY A 42 -15.18 2.56 0.40
N GLY A 43 -15.96 2.22 -0.62
CA GLY A 43 -16.82 1.02 -0.61
C GLY A 43 -16.10 -0.28 -0.95
N PHE A 44 -15.51 -0.39 -2.15
CA PHE A 44 -14.89 -1.63 -2.61
C PHE A 44 -13.62 -1.37 -3.44
N GLY A 45 -12.54 -2.09 -3.14
CA GLY A 45 -11.32 -1.96 -3.93
C GLY A 45 -10.28 -3.05 -3.76
N ASN A 46 -9.36 -3.12 -4.72
CA ASN A 46 -8.16 -3.96 -4.61
C ASN A 46 -6.93 -3.09 -4.46
N ILE A 47 -6.03 -3.48 -3.57
CA ILE A 47 -4.73 -2.85 -3.39
C ILE A 47 -3.67 -3.89 -3.70
N SER A 48 -2.81 -3.63 -4.68
CA SER A 48 -1.65 -4.46 -4.99
C SER A 48 -0.41 -3.63 -4.77
N SER A 49 0.53 -4.15 -3.99
CA SER A 49 1.82 -3.49 -3.77
C SER A 49 2.97 -4.47 -4.00
N VAL A 50 3.93 -4.06 -4.83
CA VAL A 50 5.13 -4.83 -5.15
C VAL A 50 6.35 -4.09 -4.63
N TYR A 51 7.18 -4.81 -3.88
CA TYR A 51 8.39 -4.30 -3.26
C TYR A 51 9.62 -5.04 -3.74
N THR A 52 10.66 -4.28 -4.05
CA THR A 52 11.96 -4.83 -4.43
C THR A 52 13.04 -4.12 -3.63
N GLY A 53 13.51 -4.74 -2.53
CA GLY A 53 14.71 -4.36 -1.79
C GLY A 53 14.62 -4.54 -0.26
N GLY A 54 15.74 -4.26 0.43
CA GLY A 54 16.11 -4.87 1.71
C GLY A 54 15.09 -4.87 2.87
N PHE A 55 14.47 -3.74 3.22
CA PHE A 55 13.54 -3.68 4.36
C PHE A 55 12.38 -2.73 4.09
N VAL A 56 11.15 -3.23 4.22
CA VAL A 56 9.93 -2.44 4.06
C VAL A 56 9.02 -2.57 5.28
N THR A 57 8.53 -1.44 5.75
CA THR A 57 7.39 -1.38 6.67
C THR A 57 6.21 -0.86 5.89
N SER A 58 5.11 -1.59 5.88
CA SER A 58 3.86 -1.21 5.23
C SER A 58 2.74 -1.16 6.26
N ALA A 59 1.90 -0.15 6.18
CA ALA A 59 0.68 -0.02 6.95
C ALA A 59 -0.47 0.29 5.99
N LEU A 60 -1.54 -0.49 6.08
CA LEU A 60 -2.77 -0.28 5.34
C LEU A 60 -3.91 -0.07 6.33
N CYS A 61 -4.50 1.13 6.32
CA CYS A 61 -5.71 1.42 7.07
C CYS A 61 -6.91 1.48 6.12
N ILE A 62 -7.99 0.80 6.46
CA ILE A 62 -9.25 0.80 5.71
C ILE A 62 -10.32 1.35 6.66
N GLN A 63 -10.98 2.45 6.30
CA GLN A 63 -11.95 3.13 7.16
C GLN A 63 -13.41 2.77 6.87
N GLU A 64 -13.69 2.33 5.65
CA GLU A 64 -15.03 1.96 5.19
C GLU A 64 -14.83 0.82 4.16
N GLY A 65 -15.84 -0.04 4.02
CA GLY A 65 -15.92 -0.98 2.89
C GLY A 65 -15.04 -2.23 2.95
N PHE A 66 -14.99 -2.95 1.81
CA PHE A 66 -14.26 -4.20 1.65
C PHE A 66 -13.07 -4.02 0.70
N VAL A 67 -11.87 -4.21 1.25
CA VAL A 67 -10.62 -4.07 0.49
C VAL A 67 -9.82 -5.36 0.56
N THR A 68 -9.45 -5.85 -0.61
CA THR A 68 -8.51 -6.96 -0.78
C THR A 68 -7.13 -6.39 -1.06
N SER A 69 -6.17 -6.66 -0.18
CA SER A 69 -4.79 -6.23 -0.35
C SER A 69 -3.86 -7.40 -0.65
N ALA A 70 -3.01 -7.26 -1.65
CA ALA A 70 -1.92 -8.17 -1.95
C ALA A 70 -0.58 -7.42 -1.81
N LEU A 71 0.37 -8.08 -1.16
CA LEU A 71 1.72 -7.57 -0.93
C LEU A 71 2.71 -8.60 -1.45
N CYS A 72 3.53 -8.21 -2.42
CA CYS A 72 4.54 -9.07 -3.04
C CYS A 72 5.92 -8.45 -2.88
N ILE A 73 6.93 -9.28 -2.61
CA ILE A 73 8.27 -8.82 -2.25
C ILE A 73 9.29 -9.73 -2.91
N GLN A 74 10.20 -9.14 -3.67
CA GLN A 74 11.23 -9.88 -4.40
C GLN A 74 12.53 -10.05 -3.62
N GLU A 75 12.86 -9.10 -2.75
CA GLU A 75 14.10 -9.07 -1.98
C GLU A 75 13.76 -8.38 -0.65
N GLY A 76 14.23 -8.88 0.50
CA GLY A 76 14.13 -8.20 1.80
C GLY A 76 13.13 -8.73 2.84
N LEU A 77 13.03 -8.03 3.97
CA LEU A 77 12.09 -8.30 5.07
C LEU A 77 10.93 -7.30 5.03
N VAL A 78 9.70 -7.79 5.28
CA VAL A 78 8.54 -6.91 5.43
C VAL A 78 7.90 -6.99 6.79
N THR A 79 7.44 -5.84 7.24
CA THR A 79 6.45 -5.75 8.29
C THR A 79 5.20 -5.10 7.73
N SER A 80 4.05 -5.71 7.97
CA SER A 80 2.78 -5.26 7.42
C SER A 80 1.79 -5.11 8.56
N ALA A 81 1.25 -3.91 8.73
CA ALA A 81 0.14 -3.65 9.63
C ALA A 81 -1.12 -3.43 8.79
N LEU A 82 -2.20 -4.11 9.15
CA LEU A 82 -3.50 -3.88 8.53
C LEU A 82 -4.46 -3.44 9.63
N CYS A 83 -5.01 -2.23 9.48
CA CYS A 83 -6.00 -1.66 10.37
C CYS A 83 -7.33 -1.57 9.62
N ARG A 84 -8.39 -2.10 10.20
CA ARG A 84 -9.76 -1.82 9.76
C ARG A 84 -10.42 -0.97 10.84
N GLN A 85 -10.79 0.24 10.46
CA GLN A 85 -11.74 1.07 11.19
C GLN A 85 -13.10 0.75 10.60
N GLU A 86 -14.06 0.39 11.44
CA GLU A 86 -15.48 0.35 11.06
C GLU A 86 -16.14 1.49 11.85
N GLY A 87 -16.80 2.40 11.13
CA GLY A 87 -17.53 3.52 11.71
C GLY A 87 -18.80 3.12 12.45
#